data_AF-A0A939HUL6-F1
#
_entry.id   AF-A0A939HUL6-F1
#
_cell.length_a   1.000
_cell.length_b   1.000
_cell.length_c   1.000
_cell.angle_alpha   90.00
_cell.angle_beta   90.00
_cell.angle_gamma   90.00
#
_symmetry.space_group_name_H-M   'P 1'
#
loop_
_entity.id
_entity.type
_entity.pdbx_description
1 polymer ?
#
loop_
_entity_poly.entity_id
_entity_poly.type
_entity_poly.pdbx_seq_one_letter_code
_entity_poly.pdbx_strand_id
1 'polypeptide(L)'
;MLMKFWRRLISGSMMALSGASCAGQKSPPQIYNQIEDSVVLIRQVGEDGHGTGFFIPGPKGVCTVLTVNHVLPPQTNYRLYFQDKPISQDITIHRRLESGFSGGHLST
;
A
#
# COMPACT_ATOMS: atom_id res chain seq x y z
N MET A 1 49.05 9.70 25.23
CA MET A 1 48.16 8.51 25.29
C MET A 1 46.69 8.84 24.98
N LEU A 2 46.22 10.07 25.24
CA LEU A 2 44.83 10.53 25.04
C LEU A 2 44.31 10.47 23.59
N MET A 3 45.14 10.76 22.59
CA MET A 3 44.72 10.81 21.16
C MET A 3 44.46 9.43 20.53
N LYS A 4 45.01 8.35 21.09
CA LYS A 4 44.76 6.97 20.64
C LYS A 4 43.38 6.47 21.09
N PHE A 5 42.85 7.02 22.19
CA PHE A 5 41.54 6.64 22.71
C PHE A 5 40.41 7.23 21.86
N TRP A 6 40.56 8.49 21.42
CA TRP A 6 39.59 9.17 20.56
C TRP A 6 39.47 8.53 19.17
N ARG A 7 40.60 8.11 18.56
CA ARG A 7 40.58 7.40 17.27
C ARG A 7 39.87 6.05 17.34
N ARG A 8 39.91 5.36 18.49
CA ARG A 8 39.21 4.09 18.69
C ARG A 8 37.69 4.28 18.79
N LEU A 9 37.23 5.37 19.40
CA LEU A 9 35.79 5.66 19.54
C LEU A 9 35.12 5.96 18.19
N ILE A 10 35.78 6.73 17.32
CA ILE A 10 35.25 7.09 15.98
C ILE A 10 35.15 5.86 15.06
N SER A 11 36.12 4.95 15.15
CA SER A 11 36.09 3.69 14.38
C SER A 11 34.98 2.75 14.85
N GLY A 12 34.68 2.71 16.16
CA GLY A 12 33.60 1.88 16.72
C GLY A 12 32.21 2.36 16.30
N SER A 13 32.00 3.68 16.19
CA SER A 13 30.70 4.25 15.78
C SER A 13 30.34 3.94 14.32
N MET A 14 31.32 3.87 13.41
CA MET A 14 31.07 3.55 12.01
C MET A 14 30.62 2.09 11.80
N MET A 15 31.19 1.14 12.55
CA MET A 15 30.76 -0.27 12.46
C MET A 15 29.36 -0.50 13.05
N ALA A 16 28.99 0.22 14.11
CA ALA A 16 27.65 0.14 14.68
C ALA A 16 26.56 0.67 13.71
N LEU A 17 26.87 1.73 12.96
CA LEU A 17 25.93 2.30 11.98
C LEU A 17 25.69 1.35 10.79
N SER A 18 26.73 0.65 10.32
CA SER A 18 26.60 -0.31 9.21
C SER A 18 25.74 -1.52 9.56
N GLY A 19 25.73 -1.97 10.82
CA GLY A 19 24.90 -3.09 11.27
C GLY A 19 23.42 -2.74 11.49
N ALA A 20 23.11 -1.47 11.78
CA ALA A 20 21.74 -1.02 12.03
C ALA A 20 20.87 -0.95 10.76
N SER A 21 21.48 -0.88 9.57
CA SER A 21 20.75 -0.68 8.31
C SER A 21 20.03 -1.93 7.78
N CYS A 22 20.36 -3.13 8.28
CA CYS A 22 19.75 -4.39 7.83
C CYS A 22 18.77 -5.02 8.86
N ALA A 23 18.72 -4.51 10.10
CA ALA A 23 17.92 -5.12 11.17
C ALA A 23 16.42 -4.79 11.11
N GLY A 24 16.01 -3.82 10.29
CA GLY A 24 14.63 -3.31 10.23
C GLY A 24 13.84 -3.66 8.96
N GLN A 25 14.42 -4.42 8.03
CA GLN A 25 13.72 -4.79 6.80
C GLN A 25 12.65 -5.83 7.10
N LYS A 26 11.38 -5.44 6.91
CA LYS A 26 10.27 -6.39 6.94
C LYS A 26 10.42 -7.34 5.76
N SER A 27 10.32 -8.63 6.02
CA SER A 27 10.27 -9.62 4.96
C SER A 27 8.94 -9.49 4.17
N PRO A 28 8.88 -9.91 2.90
CA PRO A 28 7.64 -9.87 2.13
C PRO A 28 6.44 -10.52 2.83
N PRO A 29 6.58 -11.69 3.52
CA PRO A 29 5.49 -12.25 4.33
C PRO A 29 5.06 -11.36 5.49
N GLN A 30 5.99 -10.66 6.14
CA GLN A 30 5.65 -9.73 7.22
C GLN A 30 4.88 -8.51 6.70
N ILE A 31 5.19 -8.05 5.48
CA ILE A 31 4.45 -6.98 4.83
C ILE A 31 3.05 -7.48 4.46
N TYR A 32 2.96 -8.64 3.83
CA TYR A 32 1.69 -9.27 3.45
C TYR A 32 0.76 -9.41 4.65
N ASN A 33 1.22 -10.06 5.73
CA ASN A 33 0.42 -10.26 6.95
C ASN A 33 -0.02 -8.93 7.60
N GLN A 34 0.72 -7.83 7.38
CA GLN A 34 0.34 -6.52 7.90
C GLN A 34 -0.72 -5.81 7.07
N ILE A 35 -0.81 -6.10 5.78
CA ILE A 35 -1.71 -5.40 4.85
C ILE A 35 -2.91 -6.24 4.41
N GLU A 36 -2.88 -7.56 4.65
CA GLU A 36 -3.91 -8.51 4.22
C GLU A 36 -5.33 -8.03 4.63
N ASP A 37 -5.48 -7.57 5.87
CA ASP A 37 -6.74 -7.07 6.41
C ASP A 37 -7.18 -5.68 5.87
N SER A 38 -6.38 -5.07 4.99
CA SER A 38 -6.68 -3.79 4.33
C SER A 38 -6.94 -3.93 2.84
N VAL A 39 -6.57 -5.06 2.23
CA VAL A 39 -6.72 -5.28 0.78
C VAL A 39 -8.12 -5.78 0.47
N VAL A 40 -8.76 -5.15 -0.53
CA VAL A 40 -10.06 -5.57 -1.05
C VAL A 40 -9.95 -5.90 -2.53
N LEU A 41 -10.62 -6.96 -2.95
CA LEU A 41 -10.74 -7.35 -4.35
C LEU A 41 -12.00 -6.71 -4.95
N ILE A 42 -11.85 -6.10 -6.12
CA ILE A 42 -12.91 -5.43 -6.88
C ILE A 42 -13.15 -6.26 -8.12
N ARG A 43 -14.37 -6.79 -8.29
CA ARG A 43 -14.76 -7.52 -9.49
C ARG A 43 -15.86 -6.79 -10.23
N GLN A 44 -15.73 -6.74 -11.54
CA GLN A 44 -16.81 -6.33 -12.43
C GLN A 44 -17.86 -7.45 -12.51
N VAL A 45 -19.14 -7.07 -12.43
CA VAL A 45 -20.24 -8.03 -12.58
C VAL A 45 -20.46 -8.30 -14.06
N GLY A 46 -20.33 -9.56 -14.48
CA GLY A 46 -20.61 -10.00 -15.85
C GLY A 46 -19.42 -9.93 -16.82
N GLU A 47 -18.24 -9.50 -16.36
CA GLU A 47 -16.99 -9.53 -17.14
C GLU A 47 -15.84 -10.10 -16.31
N ASP A 48 -14.76 -10.49 -16.97
CA ASP A 48 -13.55 -11.04 -16.33
C ASP A 48 -12.64 -9.95 -15.71
N GLY A 49 -13.06 -8.68 -15.81
CA GLY A 49 -12.35 -7.53 -15.25
C GLY A 49 -12.29 -7.56 -13.73
N HIS A 50 -11.08 -7.42 -13.17
CA HIS A 50 -10.86 -7.31 -11.74
C HIS A 50 -9.68 -6.39 -11.41
N GLY A 51 -9.67 -5.90 -10.18
CA GLY A 51 -8.56 -5.13 -9.63
C GLY A 51 -8.59 -5.16 -8.11
N THR A 52 -7.68 -4.42 -7.50
CA THR A 52 -7.55 -4.34 -6.05
C THR A 52 -7.67 -2.92 -5.55
N GLY A 53 -7.98 -2.79 -4.27
CA GLY A 53 -7.96 -1.52 -3.57
C GLY A 53 -7.56 -1.71 -2.12
N PHE A 54 -7.50 -0.59 -1.40
CA PHE A 54 -7.19 -0.58 0.03
C PHE A 54 -8.31 0.13 0.80
N PHE A 55 -8.65 -0.39 1.97
CA PHE A 55 -9.49 0.34 2.91
C PHE A 55 -8.74 1.57 3.40
N ILE A 56 -9.41 2.72 3.32
CA ILE A 56 -8.91 3.98 3.85
C ILE A 56 -9.91 4.55 4.87
N PRO A 57 -9.45 5.34 5.85
CA PRO A 57 -10.34 6.07 6.73
C PRO A 57 -11.30 6.95 5.93
N GLY A 58 -12.59 6.80 6.20
CA GLY A 58 -13.67 7.53 5.55
C GLY A 58 -14.68 8.10 6.55
N PRO A 59 -15.81 8.61 6.06
CA PRO A 59 -16.92 9.02 6.90
C PRO A 59 -17.38 7.90 7.84
N LYS A 60 -17.87 8.27 9.04
CA LYS A 60 -18.36 7.28 10.01
C LYS A 60 -19.50 6.46 9.40
N GLY A 61 -19.41 5.14 9.54
CA GLY A 61 -20.40 4.21 9.02
C GLY A 61 -20.28 3.91 7.52
N VAL A 62 -19.26 4.43 6.83
CA VAL A 62 -19.02 4.19 5.41
C VAL A 62 -17.64 3.58 5.20
N CYS A 63 -17.59 2.38 4.62
CA CYS A 63 -16.34 1.77 4.18
C CYS A 63 -15.85 2.49 2.92
N THR A 64 -14.67 3.10 2.98
CA THR A 64 -14.07 3.79 1.83
C THR A 64 -12.92 2.98 1.28
N VAL A 65 -12.92 2.76 -0.04
CA VAL A 65 -11.89 1.99 -0.74
C VAL A 65 -11.17 2.91 -1.72
N LEU A 66 -9.85 2.94 -1.65
CA LEU A 66 -9.00 3.60 -2.63
C LEU A 66 -8.54 2.59 -3.67
N THR A 67 -8.76 2.89 -4.95
CA THR A 67 -8.28 2.09 -6.08
C THR A 67 -7.84 3.00 -7.22
N VAL A 68 -7.23 2.41 -8.24
CA VAL A 68 -6.79 3.07 -9.46
C VAL A 68 -7.96 3.27 -10.42
N ASN A 69 -7.96 4.37 -11.15
CA ASN A 69 -9.10 4.75 -12.00
C ASN A 69 -9.40 3.73 -13.11
N HIS A 70 -8.38 3.09 -13.68
CA HIS A 70 -8.56 2.12 -14.77
C HIS A 70 -9.25 0.82 -14.35
N VAL A 71 -9.26 0.50 -13.04
CA VAL A 71 -10.02 -0.64 -12.49
C VAL A 71 -11.52 -0.37 -12.47
N LEU A 72 -11.93 0.90 -12.59
CA LEU A 72 -13.33 1.32 -12.52
C LEU A 72 -13.80 1.96 -13.85
N PRO A 73 -13.91 1.18 -14.95
CA PRO A 73 -14.50 1.66 -16.19
C PRO A 73 -15.89 2.29 -15.97
N PRO A 74 -16.28 3.29 -16.77
CA PRO A 74 -17.59 3.91 -16.64
C PRO A 74 -18.73 2.91 -16.92
N GLN A 75 -19.87 3.08 -16.24
CA GLN A 75 -21.13 2.35 -16.48
C GLN A 75 -21.15 0.85 -16.13
N THR A 76 -20.27 0.43 -15.22
CA THR A 76 -20.17 -0.95 -14.78
C THR A 76 -20.68 -1.13 -13.35
N ASN A 77 -21.28 -2.28 -13.05
CA ASN A 77 -21.58 -2.72 -11.69
C ASN A 77 -20.38 -3.48 -11.09
N TYR A 78 -20.09 -3.24 -9.82
CA TYR A 78 -18.97 -3.86 -9.11
C TYR A 78 -19.44 -4.64 -7.90
N ARG A 79 -18.64 -5.64 -7.50
CA ARG A 79 -18.73 -6.29 -6.21
C ARG A 79 -17.38 -6.27 -5.53
N LEU A 80 -17.40 -5.94 -4.25
CA LEU A 80 -16.24 -5.96 -3.37
C LEU A 80 -16.17 -7.31 -2.66
N TYR A 81 -14.95 -7.82 -2.52
CA TYR A 81 -14.64 -9.05 -1.79
C TYR A 81 -13.51 -8.77 -0.81
N PHE A 82 -13.70 -9.16 0.45
CA PHE A 82 -12.69 -9.10 1.49
C PHE A 82 -12.53 -10.48 2.10
N GLN A 83 -11.30 -10.99 2.17
CA GLN A 83 -11.01 -12.36 2.58
C GLN A 83 -11.93 -13.39 1.87
N ASP A 84 -12.04 -13.25 0.54
CA ASP A 84 -12.89 -14.05 -0.35
C ASP A 84 -14.40 -14.03 -0.07
N LYS A 85 -14.86 -13.16 0.83
CA LYS A 85 -16.28 -12.98 1.15
C LYS A 85 -16.82 -11.72 0.47
N PRO A 86 -17.99 -11.79 -0.18
CA PRO A 86 -18.62 -10.61 -0.75
C PRO A 86 -19.08 -9.66 0.36
N ILE A 87 -18.85 -8.36 0.19
CA ILE A 87 -19.15 -7.32 1.20
C ILE A 87 -20.21 -6.32 0.73
N SER A 88 -20.99 -6.67 -0.30
CA SER A 88 -21.74 -5.69 -1.08
C SER A 88 -22.91 -5.02 -0.34
N GLN A 89 -22.83 -3.70 -0.25
CA GLN A 89 -23.92 -2.72 -0.08
C GLN A 89 -23.81 -1.68 -1.21
N ASP A 90 -24.70 -0.69 -1.28
CA ASP A 90 -24.73 0.37 -2.31
C ASP A 90 -23.35 1.02 -2.50
N ILE A 91 -22.76 0.92 -3.70
CA ILE A 91 -21.40 1.39 -4.00
C ILE A 91 -21.48 2.74 -4.70
N THR A 92 -20.98 3.79 -4.05
CA THR A 92 -20.82 5.11 -4.67
C THR A 92 -19.37 5.30 -5.13
N ILE A 93 -19.17 5.60 -6.42
CA ILE A 93 -17.84 5.80 -7.00
C ILE A 93 -17.53 7.29 -7.08
N HIS A 94 -16.46 7.71 -6.39
CA HIS A 94 -15.90 9.06 -6.50
C HIS A 94 -14.62 9.03 -7.34
N ARG A 95 -14.62 9.70 -8.49
CA ARG A 95 -13.42 9.87 -9.33
C ARG A 95 -12.78 11.22 -9.04
N ARG A 96 -11.49 11.23 -8.72
CA ARG A 96 -10.70 12.47 -8.71
C ARG A 96 -10.38 12.81 -10.17
N LEU A 97 -10.96 13.89 -10.68
CA LEU A 97 -10.57 14.46 -11.96
C LEU A 97 -9.10 14.88 -11.90
N GLU A 98 -8.31 14.39 -12.84
CA GLU A 98 -6.89 14.71 -12.96
C GLU A 98 -6.70 16.20 -13.27
N SER A 99 -6.29 16.97 -12.26
CA SER A 99 -5.66 18.27 -12.48
C SER A 99 -4.20 18.29 -12.01
N GLY A 100 -3.51 17.14 -11.97
CA GLY A 100 -2.07 17.16 -11.63
C GLY A 100 -1.37 15.85 -11.28
N PHE A 101 -1.65 14.71 -11.94
CA PHE A 101 -0.82 13.52 -11.76
C PHE A 101 0.21 13.42 -12.90
N SER A 102 1.38 14.06 -12.72
CA SER A 102 2.55 13.83 -13.57
C SER A 102 3.19 12.51 -13.11
N GLY A 103 2.88 11.43 -13.82
CA GLY A 103 3.40 10.10 -13.53
C GLY A 103 4.92 10.08 -13.54
N GLY A 104 5.52 9.65 -12.43
CA GLY A 104 6.94 9.31 -12.39
C GLY A 104 7.18 8.06 -13.24
N HIS A 105 8.05 8.19 -14.24
CA HIS A 105 8.53 7.12 -15.10
C HIS A 105 9.25 6.05 -14.26
N LEU A 106 8.63 4.89 -14.06
CA LEU A 106 9.29 3.73 -13.47
C LEU A 106 10.06 3.02 -14.59
N SER A 107 11.35 3.37 -14.72
CA SER A 107 12.25 2.62 -15.60
C SER A 107 12.56 1.27 -14.94
N THR A 108 12.17 0.19 -15.62
CA THR A 108 12.66 -1.18 -15.36
C THR A 108 14.11 -1.32 -15.76
#